data_AF-A0A957UQ71-F1
#
_entry.id   AF-A0A957UQ71-F1
#
_cell.length_a   1.000
_cell.length_b   1.000
_cell.length_c   1.000
_cell.angle_alpha   90.00
_cell.angle_beta   90.00
_cell.angle_gamma   90.00
#
_symmetry.space_group_name_H-M   'P 1'
#
loop_
_entity.id
_entity.type
_entity.pdbx_description
1 polymer ?
#
loop_
_entity_poly.entity_id
_entity_poly.type
_entity_poly.pdbx_seq_one_letter_code
_entity_poly.pdbx_strand_id
1 'polypeptide(L)'
;MSDAAITPAEFRTVAAAIEAQVGRVIVGQKSLIRQTLVTLLAGGNALLEGVPGLGKTMLVRTLAQSIDCTFARIQFTPDLMPSDITGTNLIAEDEAGRRQFQFEPGPLFANLVLADEINRATPKTQSAMLEAMQEKSVTVAKATRPLPHPFFVLATQNPLEMEGTYPLPEAQLDRFFFKIDVPFPTVEELVEIAQRTTGSEAAQAQPAANSQQIVAMQELARGVPVASHVAAYAARLLRATHPDDAAAPP
;
A
#
# COMPACT_ATOMS: atom_id res chain seq x y z
N MET A 1 -19.58 -16.89 11.55
CA MET A 1 -20.52 -15.77 11.76
C MET A 1 -20.68 -15.06 10.42
N SER A 2 -21.80 -15.31 9.73
CA SER A 2 -22.25 -14.66 8.49
C SER A 2 -21.19 -14.36 7.42
N ASP A 3 -20.72 -15.38 6.69
CA ASP A 3 -20.11 -15.23 5.36
C ASP A 3 -21.19 -14.74 4.38
N ALA A 4 -21.44 -13.44 4.36
CA ALA A 4 -22.14 -12.84 3.24
C ALA A 4 -21.15 -12.80 2.07
N ALA A 5 -21.11 -13.89 1.29
CA ALA A 5 -20.29 -13.97 0.09
C ALA A 5 -20.70 -12.83 -0.86
N ILE A 6 -19.81 -11.85 -1.05
CA ILE A 6 -20.06 -10.73 -1.94
C ILE A 6 -20.24 -11.24 -3.38
N THR A 7 -21.26 -10.75 -4.07
CA THR A 7 -21.53 -11.11 -5.46
C THR A 7 -20.63 -10.31 -6.42
N PRO A 8 -20.39 -10.78 -7.67
CA PRO A 8 -19.67 -10.01 -8.68
C PRO A 8 -20.30 -8.64 -8.99
N ALA A 9 -21.63 -8.53 -8.90
CA ALA A 9 -22.35 -7.27 -9.10
C ALA A 9 -22.07 -6.29 -7.95
N GLU A 10 -22.13 -6.76 -6.71
CA GLU A 10 -21.78 -5.95 -5.53
C GLU A 10 -20.30 -5.55 -5.55
N PHE A 11 -19.40 -6.47 -5.90
CA PHE A 11 -17.98 -6.17 -6.07
C PHE A 11 -17.76 -4.98 -7.01
N ARG A 12 -18.43 -5.00 -8.19
CA ARG A 12 -18.32 -3.91 -9.18
C ARG A 12 -18.85 -2.60 -8.63
N THR A 13 -20.00 -2.62 -7.96
CA THR A 13 -20.63 -1.44 -7.38
C THR A 13 -19.76 -0.83 -6.28
N VAL A 14 -19.25 -1.66 -5.36
CA VAL A 14 -18.39 -1.22 -4.26
C VAL A 14 -17.06 -0.68 -4.79
N ALA A 15 -16.41 -1.37 -5.73
CA ALA A 15 -15.16 -0.89 -6.33
C ALA A 15 -15.35 0.47 -7.03
N ALA A 16 -16.43 0.63 -7.80
CA ALA A 16 -16.74 1.91 -8.46
C ALA A 16 -17.05 3.02 -7.44
N ALA A 17 -17.73 2.69 -6.34
CA ALA A 17 -18.00 3.64 -5.26
C ALA A 17 -16.70 4.09 -4.57
N ILE A 18 -15.76 3.18 -4.31
CA ILE A 18 -14.44 3.51 -3.75
C ILE A 18 -13.68 4.42 -4.72
N GLU A 19 -13.57 4.06 -6.00
CA GLU A 19 -12.90 4.89 -7.02
C GLU A 19 -13.53 6.30 -7.09
N ALA A 20 -14.86 6.40 -7.01
CA ALA A 20 -15.57 7.67 -7.01
C ALA A 20 -15.28 8.51 -5.75
N GLN A 21 -15.24 7.91 -4.56
CA GLN A 21 -14.91 8.63 -3.32
C GLN A 21 -13.47 9.14 -3.34
N VAL A 22 -12.52 8.34 -3.81
CA VAL A 22 -11.13 8.76 -3.93
C VAL A 22 -10.98 9.86 -4.99
N GLY A 23 -11.67 9.74 -6.14
CA GLY A 23 -11.67 10.74 -7.21
C GLY A 23 -12.33 12.07 -6.85
N ARG A 24 -13.11 12.14 -5.76
CA ARG A 24 -13.60 13.43 -5.22
C ARG A 24 -12.49 14.25 -4.60
N VAL A 25 -11.45 13.62 -4.07
CA VAL A 25 -10.31 14.29 -3.42
C VAL A 25 -9.13 14.40 -4.37
N ILE A 26 -8.85 13.33 -5.12
CA ILE A 26 -7.70 13.24 -6.03
C ILE A 26 -8.10 13.64 -7.45
N VAL A 27 -7.42 14.65 -7.99
CA VAL A 27 -7.64 15.21 -9.33
C VAL A 27 -6.75 14.52 -10.35
N GLY A 28 -7.27 14.24 -11.55
CA GLY A 28 -6.48 13.78 -12.71
C GLY A 28 -5.97 12.33 -12.68
N GLN A 29 -5.82 11.73 -11.50
CA GLN A 29 -5.09 10.47 -11.34
C GLN A 29 -5.97 9.21 -11.37
N LYS A 30 -6.93 9.12 -12.29
CA LYS A 30 -7.87 7.96 -12.37
C LYS A 30 -7.16 6.61 -12.50
N SER A 31 -6.12 6.54 -13.34
CA SER A 31 -5.33 5.31 -13.52
C SER A 31 -4.64 4.89 -12.24
N LEU A 32 -4.01 5.84 -11.54
CA LEU A 32 -3.31 5.57 -10.28
C LEU A 32 -4.28 5.06 -9.19
N ILE A 33 -5.45 5.68 -9.06
CA ILE A 33 -6.49 5.25 -8.12
C ILE A 33 -6.87 3.80 -8.42
N ARG A 34 -7.15 3.50 -9.70
CA ARG A 34 -7.53 2.16 -10.14
C ARG A 34 -6.43 1.13 -9.90
N GLN A 35 -5.19 1.42 -10.27
CA GLN A 35 -4.06 0.50 -10.05
C GLN A 35 -3.82 0.25 -8.55
N THR A 36 -3.94 1.29 -7.72
CA THR A 36 -3.83 1.16 -6.27
C THR A 36 -4.93 0.27 -5.70
N LEU A 37 -6.19 0.49 -6.11
CA LEU A 37 -7.32 -0.34 -5.68
C LEU A 37 -7.18 -1.79 -6.15
N VAL A 38 -6.78 -2.01 -7.41
CA VAL A 38 -6.51 -3.37 -7.93
C VAL A 38 -5.42 -4.05 -7.11
N THR A 39 -4.35 -3.35 -6.75
CA THR A 39 -3.26 -3.91 -5.91
C THR A 39 -3.79 -4.34 -4.55
N LEU A 40 -4.57 -3.47 -3.89
CA LEU A 40 -5.21 -3.75 -2.61
C LEU A 40 -6.12 -4.99 -2.71
N LEU A 41 -6.97 -5.05 -3.73
CA LEU A 41 -7.91 -6.16 -3.94
C LEU A 41 -7.23 -7.46 -4.39
N ALA A 42 -6.02 -7.39 -4.95
CA ALA A 42 -5.17 -8.55 -5.20
C ALA A 42 -4.45 -9.04 -3.93
N GLY A 43 -4.50 -8.28 -2.83
CA GLY A 43 -3.76 -8.57 -1.59
C GLY A 43 -2.26 -8.25 -1.68
N GLY A 44 -1.84 -7.52 -2.71
CA GLY A 44 -0.46 -7.12 -2.94
C GLY A 44 -0.09 -5.80 -2.25
N ASN A 45 1.12 -5.32 -2.52
CA ASN A 45 1.62 -4.01 -2.12
C ASN A 45 2.09 -3.24 -3.36
N ALA A 46 2.08 -1.91 -3.32
CA ALA A 46 2.47 -1.08 -4.46
C ALA A 46 3.72 -0.24 -4.16
N LEU A 47 4.54 -0.03 -5.18
CA LEU A 47 5.63 0.94 -5.19
C LEU A 47 5.25 2.10 -6.12
N LEU A 48 5.19 3.32 -5.60
CA LEU A 48 4.94 4.54 -6.36
C LEU A 48 6.23 5.28 -6.67
N GLU A 49 6.60 5.31 -7.94
CA GLU A 49 7.67 6.16 -8.43
C GLU A 49 7.13 7.47 -8.99
N GLY A 50 7.75 8.57 -8.62
CA GLY A 50 7.35 9.89 -9.08
C GLY A 50 7.84 10.98 -8.15
N VAL A 51 7.81 12.22 -8.63
CA VAL A 51 8.34 13.37 -7.87
C VAL A 51 7.53 13.65 -6.58
N PRO A 52 8.13 14.30 -5.58
CA PRO A 52 7.43 14.76 -4.39
C PRO A 52 6.28 15.71 -4.73
N GLY A 53 5.27 15.77 -3.85
CA GLY A 53 4.18 16.75 -3.97
C GLY A 53 3.01 16.35 -4.87
N LEU A 54 3.00 15.15 -5.47
CA LEU A 54 1.92 14.68 -6.36
C LEU A 54 0.69 14.10 -5.64
N GLY A 55 0.48 14.45 -4.37
CA GLY A 55 -0.69 13.98 -3.61
C GLY A 55 -0.67 12.51 -3.21
N LYS A 56 0.48 11.81 -3.26
CA LYS A 56 0.61 10.39 -2.86
C LYS A 56 0.10 10.14 -1.44
N THR A 57 0.42 11.04 -0.50
CA THR A 57 -0.10 10.97 0.87
C THR A 57 -1.61 11.14 0.95
N MET A 58 -2.16 12.05 0.14
CA MET A 58 -3.60 12.24 0.07
C MET A 58 -4.30 11.02 -0.53
N LEU A 59 -3.70 10.37 -1.53
CA LEU A 59 -4.25 9.16 -2.15
C LEU A 59 -4.47 8.05 -1.11
N VAL A 60 -3.43 7.66 -0.38
CA VAL A 60 -3.51 6.53 0.57
C VAL A 60 -4.43 6.85 1.75
N ARG A 61 -4.35 8.09 2.26
CA ARG A 61 -5.25 8.55 3.33
C ARG A 61 -6.72 8.53 2.89
N THR A 62 -7.00 9.04 1.69
CA THR A 62 -8.36 9.08 1.14
C THR A 62 -8.88 7.69 0.85
N LEU A 63 -8.02 6.79 0.35
CA LEU A 63 -8.38 5.39 0.15
C LEU A 63 -8.74 4.73 1.47
N ALA A 64 -7.93 4.90 2.52
CA ALA A 64 -8.20 4.37 3.86
C ALA A 64 -9.55 4.86 4.42
N GLN A 65 -9.84 6.16 4.28
CA GLN A 65 -11.13 6.75 4.66
C GLN A 65 -12.30 6.17 3.85
N SER A 66 -12.11 5.96 2.55
CA SER A 66 -13.13 5.40 1.65
C SER A 66 -13.48 3.94 1.96
N ILE A 67 -12.62 3.23 2.70
CA ILE A 67 -12.80 1.82 3.05
C ILE A 67 -12.82 1.57 4.57
N ASP A 68 -13.05 2.61 5.36
CA ASP A 68 -13.13 2.58 6.83
C ASP A 68 -11.98 1.80 7.50
N CYS A 69 -10.76 2.14 7.10
CA CYS A 69 -9.54 1.47 7.54
C CYS A 69 -8.58 2.45 8.21
N THR A 70 -7.76 1.93 9.13
CA THR A 70 -6.72 2.73 9.78
C THR A 70 -5.60 3.07 8.81
N PHE A 71 -5.04 4.27 8.96
CA PHE A 71 -3.97 4.79 8.12
C PHE A 71 -2.77 5.17 8.98
N ALA A 72 -1.58 4.77 8.55
CA ALA A 72 -0.31 5.26 9.09
C ALA A 72 0.60 5.76 7.99
N ARG A 73 1.36 6.82 8.29
CA ARG A 73 2.43 7.33 7.44
C ARG A 73 3.77 7.11 8.15
N ILE A 74 4.71 6.53 7.43
CA ILE A 74 6.10 6.36 7.86
C ILE A 74 6.95 7.13 6.89
N GLN A 75 7.67 8.13 7.38
CA GLN A 75 8.70 8.81 6.60
C GLN A 75 10.01 8.05 6.81
N PHE A 76 10.57 7.49 5.75
CA PHE A 76 11.85 6.80 5.83
C PHE A 76 12.97 7.85 5.86
N THR A 77 13.82 7.76 6.88
CA THR A 77 14.97 8.62 7.11
C THR A 77 16.20 7.75 7.42
N PRO A 78 17.43 8.27 7.25
CA PRO A 78 18.65 7.49 7.49
C PRO A 78 18.80 6.96 8.92
N ASP A 79 18.18 7.64 9.89
CA ASP A 79 18.19 7.32 11.31
C ASP A 79 17.03 6.42 11.76
N LEU A 80 16.04 6.16 10.90
CA LEU A 80 14.88 5.33 11.23
C LEU A 80 15.31 3.89 11.53
N MET A 81 14.99 3.39 12.72
CA MET A 81 15.31 2.04 13.14
C MET A 81 14.16 1.06 12.86
N PRO A 82 14.45 -0.26 12.72
CA PRO A 82 13.40 -1.27 12.56
C PRO A 82 12.36 -1.26 13.69
N SER A 83 12.75 -0.96 14.92
CA SER A 83 11.85 -0.87 16.08
C SER A 83 10.86 0.29 15.98
N ASP A 84 11.23 1.36 15.27
CA ASP A 84 10.36 2.54 15.13
C ASP A 84 9.17 2.26 14.21
N ILE A 85 9.29 1.25 13.33
CA ILE A 85 8.22 0.82 12.43
C ILE A 85 7.49 -0.43 12.95
N THR A 86 8.21 -1.36 13.58
CA THR A 86 7.67 -2.62 14.10
C THR A 86 7.07 -2.48 15.50
N GLY A 87 7.46 -1.47 16.26
CA GLY A 87 7.08 -1.31 17.66
C GLY A 87 8.16 -1.79 18.63
N THR A 88 8.00 -1.46 19.90
CA THR A 88 8.99 -1.72 20.95
C THR A 88 8.33 -2.13 22.25
N ASN A 89 9.09 -2.75 23.16
CA ASN A 89 8.62 -3.03 24.51
C ASN A 89 9.04 -1.88 25.44
N LEU A 90 8.06 -1.20 26.01
CA LEU A 90 8.25 -0.20 27.04
C LEU A 90 8.16 -0.84 28.42
N ILE A 91 8.89 -0.30 29.39
CA ILE A 91 8.72 -0.67 30.80
C ILE A 91 7.61 0.21 31.36
N ALA A 92 6.48 -0.39 31.69
CA ALA A 92 5.39 0.26 32.41
C ALA A 92 5.40 -0.21 33.87
N GLU A 93 5.04 0.68 34.79
CA GLU A 93 4.76 0.31 36.18
C GLU A 93 3.27 -0.01 36.30
N ASP A 94 2.93 -1.16 36.90
CA ASP A 94 1.55 -1.48 37.23
C ASP A 94 1.07 -0.67 38.45
N GLU A 95 -0.23 -0.73 38.74
CA GLU A 95 -0.84 -0.03 39.90
C GLU A 95 -0.21 -0.45 41.26
N ALA A 96 0.55 -1.56 41.29
CA ALA A 96 1.27 -2.07 42.45
C ALA A 96 2.78 -1.73 42.44
N GLY A 97 3.24 -0.89 41.50
CA GLY A 97 4.64 -0.45 41.37
C GLY A 97 5.60 -1.50 40.79
N ARG A 98 5.08 -2.58 40.18
CA ARG A 98 5.90 -3.60 39.53
C ARG A 98 6.17 -3.22 38.09
N ARG A 99 7.43 -3.35 37.67
CA ARG A 99 7.86 -3.14 36.28
C ARG A 99 7.43 -4.30 35.40
N GLN A 100 6.60 -4.02 34.40
CA GLN A 100 6.17 -4.96 33.36
C GLN A 100 6.58 -4.46 31.98
N PHE A 101 6.95 -5.38 31.09
CA PHE A 101 7.18 -5.05 29.69
C PHE A 101 5.84 -5.00 28.95
N GLN A 102 5.46 -3.82 28.45
CA GLN A 102 4.28 -3.60 27.63
C GLN A 102 4.71 -3.31 26.19
N PHE A 103 4.09 -4.00 25.24
CA PHE A 103 4.36 -3.75 23.82
C PHE A 103 3.61 -2.52 23.33
N GLU A 104 4.36 -1.59 22.75
CA GLU A 104 3.84 -0.42 22.06
C GLU A 104 3.90 -0.70 20.55
N PRO A 105 2.75 -0.80 19.86
CA PRO A 105 2.71 -1.12 18.44
C PRO A 105 3.28 0.03 17.60
N GLY A 106 4.13 -0.32 16.63
CA GLY A 106 4.62 0.62 15.64
C GLY A 106 3.57 0.99 14.58
N PRO A 107 3.88 1.95 13.69
CA PRO A 107 2.98 2.39 12.62
C PRO A 107 2.63 1.30 11.60
N LEU A 108 3.35 0.16 11.57
CA LEU A 108 2.94 -0.98 10.74
C LEU A 108 1.63 -1.63 11.20
N PHE A 109 1.15 -1.38 12.42
CA PHE A 109 -0.13 -1.89 12.92
C PHE A 109 -1.36 -1.10 12.42
N ALA A 110 -1.28 -0.55 11.21
CA ALA A 110 -2.40 0.07 10.50
C ALA A 110 -2.78 -0.77 9.27
N ASN A 111 -4.04 -0.66 8.81
CA ASN A 111 -4.51 -1.37 7.63
C ASN A 111 -3.82 -0.87 6.35
N LEU A 112 -3.68 0.45 6.21
CA LEU A 112 -3.02 1.10 5.09
C LEU A 112 -1.80 1.88 5.58
N VAL A 113 -0.62 1.51 5.09
CA VAL A 113 0.64 2.15 5.43
C VAL A 113 1.21 2.84 4.21
N LEU A 114 1.49 4.13 4.34
CA LEU A 114 2.32 4.87 3.39
C LEU A 114 3.77 4.85 3.88
N ALA A 115 4.66 4.22 3.13
CA ALA A 115 6.10 4.22 3.38
C ALA A 115 6.79 5.20 2.42
N ASP A 116 6.93 6.44 2.88
CA ASP A 116 7.45 7.54 2.06
C ASP A 116 8.98 7.48 1.98
N GLU A 117 9.54 7.56 0.77
CA GLU A 117 10.97 7.58 0.49
C GLU A 117 11.71 6.36 1.06
N ILE A 118 11.19 5.16 0.80
CA ILE A 118 11.73 3.89 1.36
C ILE A 118 13.23 3.71 1.10
N ASN A 119 13.74 4.28 0.00
CA ASN A 119 15.16 4.30 -0.35
C ASN A 119 16.04 5.15 0.59
N ARG A 120 15.50 5.95 1.52
CA ARG A 120 16.31 6.76 2.45
C ARG A 120 16.70 6.05 3.74
N ALA A 121 16.00 4.98 4.12
CA ALA A 121 16.38 4.24 5.32
C ALA A 121 17.42 3.17 5.03
N THR A 122 18.09 2.71 6.10
CA THR A 122 19.07 1.64 6.00
C THR A 122 18.45 0.33 5.47
N PRO A 123 19.25 -0.55 4.84
CA PRO A 123 18.78 -1.85 4.35
C PRO A 123 18.09 -2.71 5.43
N LYS A 124 18.49 -2.54 6.71
CA LYS A 124 17.88 -3.26 7.84
C LYS A 124 16.43 -2.82 8.10
N THR A 125 16.17 -1.51 8.03
CA THR A 125 14.82 -0.94 8.22
C THR A 125 13.93 -1.26 7.03
N GLN A 126 14.47 -1.18 5.80
CA GLN A 126 13.79 -1.65 4.59
C GLN A 126 13.38 -3.12 4.71
N SER A 127 14.30 -3.98 5.14
CA SER A 127 14.06 -5.42 5.30
C SER A 127 12.94 -5.70 6.30
N ALA A 128 12.89 -4.98 7.43
CA ALA A 128 11.84 -5.16 8.44
C ALA A 128 10.44 -4.81 7.90
N MET A 129 10.32 -3.78 7.05
CA MET A 129 9.06 -3.47 6.37
C MET A 129 8.69 -4.53 5.33
N LEU A 130 9.66 -4.97 4.52
CA LEU A 130 9.44 -5.98 3.48
C LEU A 130 9.06 -7.34 4.07
N GLU A 131 9.61 -7.68 5.23
CA GLU A 131 9.22 -8.87 6.02
C GLU A 131 7.77 -8.75 6.46
N ALA A 132 7.38 -7.61 7.07
CA ALA A 132 5.99 -7.35 7.46
C ALA A 132 5.00 -7.43 6.28
N MET A 133 5.42 -6.95 5.10
CA MET A 133 4.64 -7.03 3.87
C MET A 133 4.35 -8.47 3.43
N GLN A 134 5.32 -9.37 3.63
CA GLN A 134 5.26 -10.76 3.18
C GLN A 134 4.59 -11.66 4.23
N GLU A 135 5.02 -11.56 5.48
CA GLU A 135 4.58 -12.42 6.58
C GLU A 135 3.26 -11.96 7.21
N LYS A 136 2.80 -10.74 6.87
CA LYS A 136 1.60 -10.10 7.45
C LYS A 136 1.59 -10.13 8.99
N SER A 137 2.78 -10.14 9.57
CA SER A 137 3.04 -10.22 11.00
C SER A 137 4.40 -9.61 11.31
N VAL A 138 4.61 -9.28 12.58
CA VAL A 138 5.84 -8.66 13.07
C VAL A 138 6.27 -9.41 14.32
N THR A 139 7.57 -9.73 14.42
CA THR A 139 8.13 -10.40 15.60
C THR A 139 8.99 -9.44 16.41
N VAL A 140 8.57 -9.16 17.65
CA VAL A 140 9.33 -8.31 18.61
C VAL A 140 9.57 -9.10 19.89
N ALA A 141 10.82 -9.13 20.35
CA ALA A 141 11.23 -9.81 21.59
C ALA A 141 10.73 -11.27 21.70
N LYS A 142 10.78 -12.03 20.59
CA LYS A 142 10.31 -13.43 20.45
C LYS A 142 8.79 -13.63 20.45
N ALA A 143 7.99 -12.56 20.46
CA ALA A 143 6.55 -12.63 20.30
C ALA A 143 6.16 -12.18 18.88
N THR A 144 5.56 -13.09 18.12
CA THR A 144 4.99 -12.79 16.80
C THR A 144 3.59 -12.22 16.96
N ARG A 145 3.33 -11.10 16.27
CA ARG A 145 2.08 -10.34 16.37
C ARG A 145 1.50 -10.18 14.96
N PRO A 146 0.26 -10.61 14.71
CA PRO A 146 -0.37 -10.44 13.41
C PRO A 146 -0.66 -8.95 13.13
N LEU A 147 -0.56 -8.56 11.87
CA LEU A 147 -0.97 -7.24 11.40
C LEU A 147 -2.47 -7.22 11.11
N PRO A 148 -3.12 -6.04 11.13
CA PRO A 148 -4.55 -5.94 10.85
C PRO A 148 -4.87 -6.36 9.40
N HIS A 149 -6.03 -6.98 9.17
CA HIS A 149 -6.48 -7.36 7.83
C HIS A 149 -7.61 -6.43 7.35
N PRO A 150 -7.55 -5.90 6.11
CA PRO A 150 -6.44 -6.02 5.15
C PRO A 150 -5.19 -5.24 5.62
N PHE A 151 -4.01 -5.73 5.23
CA PHE A 151 -2.72 -5.06 5.43
C PHE A 151 -2.12 -4.72 4.06
N PHE A 152 -2.07 -3.43 3.75
CA PHE A 152 -1.63 -2.88 2.48
C PHE A 152 -0.55 -1.82 2.69
N VAL A 153 0.59 -1.99 2.03
CA VAL A 153 1.66 -1.00 2.02
C VAL A 153 1.77 -0.38 0.63
N LEU A 154 1.79 0.95 0.62
CA LEU A 154 2.15 1.74 -0.53
C LEU A 154 3.48 2.45 -0.23
N ALA A 155 4.55 1.99 -0.87
CA ALA A 155 5.87 2.60 -0.74
C ALA A 155 6.05 3.70 -1.80
N THR A 156 6.86 4.71 -1.51
CA THR A 156 7.25 5.71 -2.51
C THR A 156 8.77 5.73 -2.65
N GLN A 157 9.22 6.01 -3.87
CA GLN A 157 10.63 6.32 -4.16
C GLN A 157 10.68 7.56 -5.06
N ASN A 158 11.63 8.44 -4.76
CA ASN A 158 11.96 9.56 -5.63
C ASN A 158 13.19 9.18 -6.46
N PRO A 159 13.06 8.96 -7.78
CA PRO A 159 14.17 8.52 -8.63
C PRO A 159 15.25 9.60 -8.81
N LEU A 160 14.95 10.87 -8.47
CA LEU A 160 15.88 11.99 -8.65
C LEU A 160 16.84 12.17 -7.47
N GLU A 161 16.54 11.58 -6.30
CA GLU A 161 17.38 11.69 -5.10
C GLU A 161 18.38 10.53 -5.01
N MET A 162 19.60 10.80 -5.48
CA MET A 162 20.70 9.82 -5.50
C MET A 162 21.66 9.95 -4.31
N GLU A 163 21.59 11.04 -3.55
CA GLU A 163 22.52 11.30 -2.44
C GLU A 163 21.95 10.80 -1.10
N GLY A 164 22.71 9.96 -0.40
CA GLY A 164 22.29 9.43 0.90
C GLY A 164 21.15 8.42 0.84
N THR A 165 20.94 7.77 -0.32
CA THR A 165 19.90 6.75 -0.52
C THR A 165 20.49 5.35 -0.69
N TYR A 166 19.74 4.36 -0.22
CA TYR A 166 19.96 2.93 -0.35
C TYR A 166 18.93 2.37 -1.34
N PRO A 167 19.31 2.11 -2.61
CA PRO A 167 18.36 1.59 -3.59
C PRO A 167 17.87 0.21 -3.17
N LEU A 168 16.60 -0.09 -3.46
CA LEU A 168 16.06 -1.43 -3.28
C LEU A 168 16.69 -2.35 -4.34
N PRO A 169 17.37 -3.44 -3.93
CA PRO A 169 17.78 -4.49 -4.85
C PRO A 169 16.58 -5.07 -5.62
N GLU A 170 16.80 -5.60 -6.83
CA GLU A 170 15.75 -6.20 -7.65
C GLU A 170 14.93 -7.26 -6.90
N ALA A 171 15.61 -8.11 -6.12
CA ALA A 171 14.96 -9.12 -5.30
C ALA A 171 13.99 -8.53 -4.24
N GLN A 172 14.19 -7.28 -3.83
CA GLN A 172 13.28 -6.56 -2.92
C GLN A 172 12.14 -5.88 -3.69
N LEU A 173 12.43 -5.33 -4.88
CA LEU A 173 11.42 -4.77 -5.77
C LEU A 173 10.38 -5.81 -6.19
N ASP A 174 10.80 -7.06 -6.39
CA ASP A 174 9.93 -8.20 -6.75
C ASP A 174 8.85 -8.51 -5.70
N ARG A 175 8.99 -7.99 -4.47
CA ARG A 175 7.96 -8.12 -3.41
C ARG A 175 6.79 -7.14 -3.59
N PHE A 176 6.89 -6.18 -4.50
CA PHE A 176 5.79 -5.28 -4.85
C PHE A 176 5.02 -5.85 -6.03
N PHE A 177 3.70 -5.92 -5.88
CA PHE A 177 2.82 -6.46 -6.91
C PHE A 177 2.75 -5.54 -8.14
N PHE A 178 2.71 -4.23 -7.90
CA PHE A 178 2.87 -3.23 -8.96
C PHE A 178 3.89 -2.18 -8.57
N LYS A 179 4.73 -1.84 -9.55
CA LYS A 179 5.41 -0.55 -9.63
C LYS A 179 4.55 0.37 -10.49
N ILE A 180 4.10 1.49 -9.92
CA ILE A 180 3.19 2.42 -10.58
C ILE A 180 3.90 3.77 -10.73
N ASP A 181 4.08 4.18 -11.97
CA ASP A 181 4.63 5.49 -12.30
C ASP A 181 3.55 6.56 -12.16
N VAL A 182 3.86 7.61 -11.41
CA VAL A 182 2.96 8.76 -11.23
C VAL A 182 3.39 9.87 -12.18
N PRO A 183 2.66 10.11 -13.28
CA PRO A 183 2.98 11.17 -14.21
C PRO A 183 2.77 12.54 -13.55
N PHE A 184 3.48 13.54 -14.06
CA PHE A 184 3.24 14.93 -13.66
C PHE A 184 1.86 15.38 -14.18
N PRO A 185 1.03 16.07 -13.36
CA PRO A 185 -0.30 16.47 -13.77
C PRO A 185 -0.29 17.45 -14.95
N THR A 186 -1.36 17.47 -15.73
CA THR A 186 -1.54 18.47 -16.80
C THR A 186 -1.76 19.87 -16.23
N VAL A 187 -1.66 20.90 -17.07
CA VAL A 187 -1.92 22.29 -16.64
C VAL A 187 -3.34 22.43 -16.08
N GLU A 188 -4.33 21.81 -16.71
CA GLU A 188 -5.72 21.83 -16.28
C GLU A 188 -5.89 21.15 -14.92
N GLU A 189 -5.23 20.01 -14.71
CA GLU A 189 -5.24 19.30 -13.43
C GLU A 189 -4.54 20.11 -12.34
N LEU A 190 -3.42 20.78 -12.64
CA LEU A 190 -2.74 21.67 -11.68
C LEU A 190 -3.62 22.86 -11.28
N VAL A 191 -4.33 23.47 -12.23
CA VAL A 191 -5.27 24.54 -11.95
C VAL A 191 -6.39 24.04 -11.04
N GLU A 192 -6.95 22.87 -11.33
CA GLU A 192 -7.99 22.28 -10.49
C GLU A 192 -7.48 21.89 -9.08
N ILE A 193 -6.27 21.33 -8.98
CA ILE A 193 -5.60 21.05 -7.70
C ILE A 193 -5.43 22.35 -6.90
N ALA A 194 -4.95 23.42 -7.54
CA ALA A 194 -4.76 24.71 -6.89
C ALA A 194 -6.10 25.27 -6.39
N GLN A 195 -7.16 25.24 -7.21
CA GLN A 195 -8.49 25.70 -6.83
C GLN A 195 -9.07 24.92 -5.65
N ARG A 196 -8.97 23.58 -5.67
CA ARG A 196 -9.49 22.73 -4.58
C ARG A 196 -8.69 22.86 -3.29
N THR A 197 -7.39 23.07 -3.38
CA THR A 197 -6.51 23.19 -2.18
C THR A 197 -6.60 24.59 -1.56
N THR A 198 -6.93 25.62 -2.33
CA THR A 198 -7.07 27.02 -1.87
C THR A 198 -8.50 27.43 -1.54
N GLY A 199 -9.49 26.62 -1.91
CA GLY A 199 -10.90 26.81 -1.55
C GLY A 199 -11.17 26.60 -0.06
N SER A 200 -12.28 27.14 0.42
CA SER A 200 -12.72 27.03 1.82
C SER A 200 -13.28 25.65 2.20
N GLU A 201 -13.69 24.84 1.22
CA GLU A 201 -14.23 23.49 1.44
C GLU A 201 -13.19 22.43 1.07
N ALA A 202 -12.71 21.69 2.08
CA ALA A 202 -11.89 20.52 1.86
C ALA A 202 -12.79 19.33 1.49
N ALA A 203 -12.65 18.80 0.28
CA ALA A 203 -13.31 17.56 -0.11
C ALA A 203 -12.86 16.41 0.80
N GLN A 204 -13.82 15.74 1.45
CA GLN A 204 -13.57 14.56 2.27
C GLN A 204 -14.24 13.34 1.65
N ALA A 205 -13.50 12.23 1.58
CA ALA A 205 -14.09 10.96 1.18
C ALA A 205 -14.99 10.42 2.29
N GLN A 206 -16.11 9.84 1.89
CA GLN A 206 -17.00 9.10 2.79
C GLN A 206 -16.74 7.60 2.66
N PRO A 207 -16.91 6.81 3.74
CA PRO A 207 -16.79 5.35 3.66
C PRO A 207 -17.77 4.77 2.63
N ALA A 208 -17.22 4.10 1.62
CA ALA A 208 -17.94 3.31 0.61
C ALA A 208 -17.85 1.80 0.89
N ALA A 209 -16.87 1.37 1.67
CA ALA A 209 -16.69 0.01 2.15
C ALA A 209 -16.08 0.01 3.56
N ASN A 210 -15.94 -1.17 4.16
CA ASN A 210 -15.16 -1.41 5.38
C ASN A 210 -14.12 -2.51 5.18
N SER A 211 -13.24 -2.70 6.17
CA SER A 211 -12.18 -3.73 6.15
C SER A 211 -12.67 -5.14 5.84
N GLN A 212 -13.81 -5.56 6.41
CA GLN A 212 -14.39 -6.89 6.19
C GLN A 212 -14.86 -7.07 4.73
N GLN A 213 -15.49 -6.03 4.16
CA GLN A 213 -15.90 -6.05 2.75
C GLN A 213 -14.69 -6.14 1.81
N ILE A 214 -13.59 -5.44 2.12
CA ILE A 214 -12.36 -5.54 1.32
C ILE A 214 -11.78 -6.95 1.36
N VAL A 215 -11.78 -7.61 2.52
CA VAL A 215 -11.34 -9.01 2.64
C VAL A 215 -12.23 -9.95 1.82
N ALA A 216 -13.56 -9.80 1.92
CA ALA A 216 -14.50 -10.59 1.12
C ALA A 216 -14.31 -10.36 -0.39
N MET A 217 -14.01 -9.13 -0.81
CA MET A 217 -13.68 -8.81 -2.20
C MET A 217 -12.36 -9.48 -2.65
N GLN A 218 -11.33 -9.49 -1.81
CA GLN A 218 -10.07 -10.20 -2.10
C GLN A 218 -10.30 -11.71 -2.28
N GLU A 219 -11.14 -12.31 -1.43
CA GLU A 219 -11.49 -13.73 -1.52
C GLU A 219 -12.26 -14.05 -2.80
N LEU A 220 -13.27 -13.24 -3.15
CA LEU A 220 -14.01 -13.40 -4.41
C LEU A 220 -13.06 -13.28 -5.62
N ALA A 221 -12.15 -12.30 -5.61
CA ALA A 221 -11.20 -12.09 -6.70
C ALA A 221 -10.28 -13.30 -6.93
N ARG A 222 -9.84 -13.98 -5.86
CA ARG A 222 -9.05 -15.23 -5.97
C ARG A 222 -9.85 -16.40 -6.54
N GLY A 223 -11.17 -16.40 -6.35
CA GLY A 223 -12.07 -17.44 -6.85
C GLY A 223 -12.44 -17.30 -8.33
N VAL A 224 -12.02 -16.23 -9.01
CA VAL A 224 -12.36 -16.00 -10.43
C VAL A 224 -11.68 -17.04 -11.32
N PRO A 225 -12.44 -17.83 -12.11
CA PRO A 225 -11.86 -18.83 -12.99
C PRO A 225 -11.08 -18.17 -14.13
N VAL A 226 -9.86 -18.64 -14.37
CA VAL A 226 -9.01 -18.19 -15.48
C VAL A 226 -9.12 -19.20 -16.62
N ALA A 227 -9.56 -18.74 -17.80
CA ALA A 227 -9.63 -19.60 -18.97
C ALA A 227 -8.24 -20.10 -19.38
N SER A 228 -8.14 -21.36 -19.79
CA SER A 228 -6.86 -22.04 -20.08
C SER A 228 -5.99 -21.28 -21.10
N HIS A 229 -6.61 -20.67 -22.12
CA HIS A 229 -5.88 -19.89 -23.14
C HIS A 229 -5.29 -18.58 -22.58
N VAL A 230 -5.91 -17.98 -21.56
CA VAL A 230 -5.40 -16.78 -20.86
C VAL A 230 -4.20 -17.16 -20.00
N ALA A 231 -4.30 -18.25 -19.22
CA ALA A 231 -3.18 -18.76 -18.43
C ALA A 231 -1.99 -19.15 -19.34
N ALA A 232 -2.26 -19.82 -20.47
CA ALA A 232 -1.23 -20.16 -21.44
C ALA A 232 -0.60 -18.91 -22.09
N TYR A 233 -1.39 -17.85 -22.30
CA TYR A 233 -0.86 -16.59 -22.81
C TYR A 233 0.07 -15.91 -21.80
N ALA A 234 -0.33 -15.84 -20.52
CA ALA A 234 0.53 -15.31 -19.45
C ALA A 234 1.85 -16.09 -19.33
N ALA A 235 1.79 -17.43 -19.41
CA ALA A 235 3.00 -18.26 -19.40
C ALA A 235 3.92 -17.99 -20.60
N ARG A 236 3.36 -17.76 -21.80
CA ARG A 236 4.15 -17.39 -22.99
C ARG A 236 4.83 -16.03 -22.82
N LEU A 237 4.14 -15.06 -22.22
CA LEU A 237 4.74 -13.75 -21.93
C LEU A 237 5.91 -13.86 -20.97
N LEU A 238 5.75 -14.60 -19.86
CA LEU A 238 6.83 -14.84 -18.90
C LEU A 238 8.05 -15.52 -19.54
N ARG A 239 7.80 -16.50 -20.41
CA ARG A 239 8.87 -17.20 -21.13
C ARG A 239 9.60 -16.25 -22.08
N ALA A 240 8.87 -15.43 -22.84
CA ALA A 240 9.44 -14.45 -23.76
C ALA A 240 10.24 -13.33 -23.06
N THR A 241 10.07 -13.12 -21.75
CA THR A 241 10.91 -12.19 -20.97
C THR A 241 12.12 -12.85 -20.33
N HIS A 242 12.26 -14.18 -20.42
CA HIS A 242 13.40 -14.89 -19.86
C HIS A 242 14.62 -14.76 -20.79
N PRO A 243 15.80 -14.36 -20.30
CA PRO A 243 16.97 -14.09 -21.16
C PRO A 243 17.44 -15.31 -21.97
N ASP A 244 17.19 -16.52 -21.46
CA ASP A 244 17.54 -17.77 -22.15
C ASP A 244 16.48 -18.27 -23.17
N ASP A 245 15.33 -17.57 -23.35
CA ASP A 245 14.33 -17.98 -24.35
C ASP A 245 14.71 -17.47 -25.74
N ALA A 246 14.73 -18.37 -26.73
CA ALA A 246 14.98 -18.04 -28.13
C ALA A 246 13.97 -17.05 -28.73
N ALA A 247 12.82 -16.84 -28.10
CA ALA A 247 11.80 -15.87 -28.49
C ALA A 247 11.90 -14.53 -27.74
N ALA A 248 12.90 -14.34 -26.87
CA ALA A 248 13.08 -13.09 -26.16
C ALA A 248 13.49 -11.95 -27.11
N PRO A 249 12.86 -10.77 -27.03
CA PRO A 249 13.30 -9.60 -27.80
C PRO A 249 14.70 -9.15 -27.33
N PRO A 250 15.54 -8.61 -28.25
CA PRO A 250 16.92 -8.20 -27.95
C PRO A 250 17.00 -6.98 -27.02
#